data_AF-A0A2E4ME16-F1
#
_entry.id   AF-A0A2E4ME16-F1
#
_cell.length_a   1.000
_cell.length_b   1.000
_cell.length_c   1.000
_cell.angle_alpha   90.00
_cell.angle_beta   90.00
_cell.angle_gamma   90.00
#
_symmetry.space_group_name_H-M   'P 1'
#
loop_
_entity.id
_entity.type
_entity.pdbx_description
1 polymer ?
#
loop_
_entity_poly.entity_id
_entity_poly.type
_entity_poly.pdbx_seq_one_letter_code
_entity_poly.pdbx_strand_id
1 'polypeptide(L)'
;MAQDRVYINQCSLREKVFDNGGSLINVAFKVSELQEHADENGWVNLVIAKRREVSEKGATHYAYKSEYQRQNSPQPAQDSSSQQQPTPNPIEDDDLPF
;
A
#
# COMPACT_ATOMS: atom_id res chain seq x y z
N MET A 1 -20.58 5.46 4.07
CA MET A 1 -20.37 6.84 3.57
C MET A 1 -19.46 6.73 2.36
N ALA A 2 -19.90 7.14 1.17
CA ALA A 2 -19.04 7.11 0.00
C ALA A 2 -17.96 8.18 0.19
N GLN A 3 -16.71 7.76 0.38
CA GLN A 3 -15.59 8.69 0.43
C GLN A 3 -15.49 9.38 -0.93
N ASP A 4 -15.51 10.71 -0.91
CA ASP A 4 -15.38 11.55 -2.10
C ASP A 4 -13.95 11.39 -2.62
N ARG A 5 -13.76 10.46 -3.56
CA ARG A 5 -12.45 10.15 -4.12
C ARG A 5 -12.12 11.22 -5.15
N VAL A 6 -11.03 11.94 -4.92
CA VAL A 6 -10.49 12.89 -5.88
C VAL A 6 -9.75 12.10 -6.97
N TYR A 7 -10.34 12.00 -8.15
CA TYR A 7 -9.75 11.30 -9.29
C TYR A 7 -8.76 12.18 -10.04
N ILE A 8 -7.66 11.59 -10.49
CA ILE A 8 -6.70 12.25 -11.36
C ILE A 8 -7.13 12.02 -12.80
N ASN A 9 -7.57 13.07 -13.49
CA ASN A 9 -8.20 12.94 -14.80
C ASN A 9 -7.16 13.02 -15.95
N GLN A 10 -6.10 13.80 -15.76
CA GLN A 10 -5.02 14.02 -16.72
C GLN A 10 -3.84 13.08 -16.44
N CYS A 11 -4.14 11.78 -16.41
CA CYS A 11 -3.15 10.73 -16.24
C CYS A 11 -3.30 9.62 -17.29
N SER A 12 -2.18 9.01 -17.66
CA SER A 12 -2.12 7.84 -18.53
C SER A 12 -1.47 6.72 -17.76
N LEU A 13 -2.25 5.67 -17.47
CA LEU A 13 -1.78 4.48 -16.79
C LEU A 13 -1.96 3.26 -17.69
N ARG A 14 -0.85 2.65 -18.09
CA ARG A 14 -0.84 1.48 -18.96
C ARG A 14 -0.02 0.37 -18.34
N GLU A 15 -0.70 -0.70 -17.99
CA GLU A 15 -0.09 -1.95 -17.53
C GLU A 15 0.40 -2.77 -18.71
N LYS A 16 1.61 -3.30 -18.57
CA LYS A 16 2.20 -4.32 -19.43
C LYS A 16 2.47 -5.54 -18.55
N VAL A 17 1.78 -6.63 -18.87
CA VAL A 17 2.00 -7.93 -18.23
C VAL A 17 3.00 -8.71 -19.07
N PHE A 18 3.95 -9.34 -18.42
CA PHE A 18 4.98 -10.19 -19.02
C PHE A 18 4.61 -11.66 -18.83
N ASP A 19 5.08 -12.52 -19.73
CA ASP A 19 4.78 -13.96 -19.72
C ASP A 19 5.29 -14.69 -18.46
N ASN A 20 6.24 -14.09 -17.74
CA ASN A 20 6.78 -14.59 -16.48
C ASN A 20 5.90 -14.26 -15.25
N GLY A 21 4.71 -13.69 -15.45
CA GLY A 21 3.80 -13.29 -14.37
C GLY A 21 4.15 -11.94 -13.72
N GLY A 22 5.21 -11.26 -14.18
CA GLY A 22 5.51 -9.90 -13.78
C GLY A 22 4.59 -8.89 -14.46
N SER A 23 4.23 -7.81 -13.76
CA SER A 23 3.47 -6.69 -14.32
C SER A 23 4.23 -5.40 -14.09
N LEU A 24 4.42 -4.61 -15.16
CA LEU A 24 4.89 -3.23 -15.04
C LEU A 24 3.75 -2.29 -15.40
N ILE A 25 3.67 -1.18 -14.68
CA ILE A 25 2.73 -0.12 -15.00
C ILE A 25 3.51 1.13 -15.41
N ASN A 26 3.24 1.60 -16.62
CA ASN A 26 3.74 2.89 -17.08
C ASN A 26 2.72 3.96 -16.65
N VAL A 27 3.21 4.97 -15.95
CA VAL A 27 2.40 6.02 -15.33
C VAL A 27 2.92 7.37 -15.79
N ALA A 28 2.06 8.15 -16.43
CA ALA A 28 2.33 9.52 -16.82
C ALA A 28 1.27 10.43 -16.22
N PHE A 29 1.71 11.46 -15.51
CA PHE A 29 0.84 12.46 -14.88
C PHE A 29 1.19 13.84 -15.44
N LYS A 30 0.18 14.66 -15.70
CA LYS A 30 0.40 16.06 -16.02
C LYS A 30 0.86 16.79 -14.76
N VAL A 31 2.06 17.37 -14.80
CA VAL A 31 2.68 18.04 -13.65
C VAL A 31 1.81 19.16 -13.09
N SER A 32 1.08 19.88 -13.93
CA SER A 32 0.14 20.93 -13.49
C SER A 32 -0.94 20.40 -12.56
N GLU A 33 -1.62 19.31 -12.93
CA GLU A 33 -2.69 18.70 -12.13
C GLU A 33 -2.11 17.96 -10.91
N LEU A 34 -0.94 17.34 -11.07
CA LEU A 34 -0.26 16.66 -9.98
C LEU A 34 0.12 17.62 -8.84
N GLN A 35 0.52 18.85 -9.18
CA GLN A 35 0.84 19.90 -8.20
C GLN A 35 -0.39 20.36 -7.41
N GLU A 36 -1.58 20.41 -8.02
CA GLU A 36 -2.82 20.76 -7.32
C GLU A 36 -3.19 19.72 -6.24
N HIS A 37 -2.70 18.50 -6.40
CA HIS A 37 -2.91 17.41 -5.45
C HIS A 37 -1.70 17.13 -4.55
N ALA A 38 -0.61 17.90 -4.71
CA ALA A 38 0.57 17.77 -3.87
C ALA A 38 0.30 18.35 -2.47
N ASP A 39 0.77 17.62 -1.46
CA ASP A 39 0.75 18.10 -0.08
C ASP A 39 1.81 19.20 0.13
N GLU A 40 1.77 19.89 1.27
CA GLU A 40 2.69 21.00 1.61
C GLU A 40 4.18 20.61 1.56
N ASN A 41 4.47 19.31 1.67
CA ASN A 41 5.82 18.74 1.59
C ASN A 41 6.24 18.36 0.15
N GLY A 42 5.42 18.67 -0.86
CA GLY A 42 5.69 18.36 -2.28
C GLY A 42 5.48 16.90 -2.68
N TRP A 43 4.85 16.10 -1.82
CA TRP A 43 4.54 14.69 -2.10
C TRP A 43 3.13 14.53 -2.64
N VAL A 44 2.92 13.54 -3.50
CA VAL A 44 1.58 13.15 -3.95
C VAL A 44 1.34 11.68 -3.66
N ASN A 45 0.37 11.41 -2.80
CA ASN A 45 -0.08 10.05 -2.51
C ASN A 45 -1.28 9.69 -3.39
N LEU A 46 -1.07 8.71 -4.27
CA LEU A 46 -2.06 8.25 -5.23
C LEU A 46 -2.27 6.74 -5.07
N VAL A 47 -3.50 6.29 -5.22
CA VAL A 47 -3.83 4.88 -5.39
C VAL A 47 -4.06 4.61 -6.86
N ILE A 48 -3.35 3.63 -7.39
CA ILE A 48 -3.54 3.13 -8.75
C ILE A 48 -4.32 1.83 -8.70
N ALA A 49 -5.48 1.81 -9.34
CA ALA A 49 -6.38 0.65 -9.36
C ALA A 49 -6.61 0.17 -10.80
N LYS A 50 -6.66 -1.16 -10.96
CA LYS A 50 -6.94 -1.81 -12.25
C LYS A 50 -8.38 -1.58 -12.66
N ARG A 51 -8.60 -1.15 -13.90
CA ARG A 51 -9.94 -1.05 -14.45
C ARG A 51 -10.47 -2.43 -14.81
N ARG A 52 -11.79 -2.61 -14.70
CA ARG A 52 -12.48 -3.77 -15.28
C ARG A 52 -12.44 -3.73 -16.80
N GLU A 53 -12.56 -2.54 -17.37
CA GLU A 53 -12.55 -2.30 -18.81
C GLU A 53 -11.46 -1.29 -19.15
N VAL A 54 -10.68 -1.58 -20.19
CA VAL A 54 -9.69 -0.63 -20.70
C VAL A 54 -10.42 0.60 -21.25
N SER A 55 -9.90 1.81 -21.00
CA SER A 55 -10.53 2.99 -21.58
C SER A 55 -10.37 3.02 -23.09
N GLU A 56 -11.18 3.85 -23.76
CA GLU A 56 -11.06 4.11 -25.21
C GLU A 56 -9.66 4.57 -25.63
N LYS A 57 -8.90 5.18 -24.71
CA LYS A 57 -7.51 5.61 -24.92
C LYS A 57 -6.46 4.55 -24.57
N GLY A 58 -6.89 3.34 -24.23
CA GLY A 58 -6.02 2.20 -23.86
C GLY A 58 -5.47 2.26 -22.43
N ALA A 59 -6.03 3.10 -21.56
CA ALA A 59 -5.60 3.15 -20.16
C ALA A 59 -6.23 1.98 -19.38
N THR A 60 -5.38 1.12 -18.82
CA THR A 60 -5.80 -0.10 -18.11
C THR A 60 -6.03 0.13 -16.62
N HIS A 61 -5.54 1.24 -16.09
CA HIS A 61 -5.68 1.61 -14.69
C HIS A 61 -6.23 3.03 -14.56
N TYR A 62 -6.71 3.36 -13.37
CA TYR A 62 -7.10 4.71 -12.96
C TYR A 62 -6.40 5.07 -11.65
N ALA A 63 -6.18 6.37 -11.44
CA ALA A 63 -5.57 6.88 -10.22
C ALA A 63 -6.53 7.81 -9.48
N TYR A 64 -6.52 7.74 -8.15
CA TYR A 64 -7.23 8.67 -7.28
C TYR A 64 -6.36 9.02 -6.07
N LYS A 65 -6.62 10.17 -5.45
CA LYS A 65 -5.89 10.63 -4.26
C LYS A 65 -6.09 9.62 -3.13
N SER A 66 -4.99 9.23 -2.50
CA SER A 66 -5.05 8.44 -1.28
C SER A 66 -5.28 9.35 -0.08
N GLU A 67 -6.15 8.94 0.84
CA GLU A 67 -6.23 9.56 2.18
C GLU A 67 -5.08 9.12 3.09
N TYR A 68 -4.26 8.15 2.65
CA TYR A 68 -3.09 7.71 3.38
C TYR A 68 -2.09 8.86 3.49
N GLN A 69 -1.98 9.43 4.70
CA GLN A 69 -0.89 10.31 5.06
C GLN A 69 0.29 9.45 5.50
N ARG A 70 1.47 9.65 4.90
CA ARG A 70 2.68 9.05 5.45
C ARG A 70 2.86 9.60 6.87
N GLN A 71 2.80 8.73 7.87
CA GLN A 71 3.17 9.11 9.23
C GLN A 71 4.64 9.55 9.18
N ASN A 72 4.87 10.85 9.36
CA ASN A 72 6.21 11.43 9.41
C ASN A 72 6.89 11.20 10.77
N SER A 73 6.34 10.30 11.58
CA SER A 73 6.90 9.91 12.86
C SER A 73 7.75 8.66 12.64
N PRO A 74 9.03 8.62 13.07
CA PRO A 74 9.72 7.36 13.22
C PRO A 74 8.86 6.53 14.18
N GLN A 75 8.23 5.48 13.65
CA GLN A 75 7.57 4.50 14.47
C GLN A 75 8.66 3.99 15.43
N PRO A 76 8.59 4.23 16.75
CA PRO A 76 9.54 3.57 17.64
C PRO A 76 9.37 2.08 17.33
N ALA A 77 10.47 1.44 16.96
CA ALA A 77 10.51 0.00 16.87
C ALA A 77 9.91 -0.48 18.19
N GLN A 78 8.73 -1.11 18.15
CA GLN A 78 8.24 -1.85 19.29
C GLN A 78 9.20 -3.02 19.42
N ASP A 79 10.26 -2.76 20.18
CA ASP A 79 11.10 -3.73 20.82
C ASP A 79 10.16 -4.64 21.61
N SER A 80 9.72 -5.71 20.96
CA SER A 80 8.93 -6.76 21.60
C SER A 80 9.91 -7.71 22.27
N SER A 81 10.73 -7.18 23.17
CA SER A 81 11.44 -7.94 24.20
C SER A 81 10.52 -8.15 25.40
N SER A 82 9.43 -8.88 25.18
CA SER A 82 8.60 -9.43 26.27
C SER A 82 8.96 -10.89 26.51
N GLN A 83 10.04 -11.04 27.27
CA GLN A 83 10.22 -11.96 28.39
C GLN A 83 9.34 -13.22 28.39
N GLN A 84 10.01 -14.36 28.18
CA GLN A 84 9.56 -15.65 28.68
C GLN A 84 9.34 -15.55 30.20
N GLN A 85 8.11 -15.77 30.64
CA GLN A 85 7.83 -16.16 32.01
C GLN A 85 6.72 -17.22 32.01
N PRO A 86 7.08 -18.50 32.12
CA PRO A 86 6.20 -19.51 32.68
C PRO A 86 6.40 -19.54 34.20
N THR A 87 5.27 -19.50 34.89
CA THR A 87 5.03 -19.64 36.33
C THR A 87 5.87 -20.72 37.05
N PRO A 88 6.20 -20.55 38.35
CA PRO A 88 6.67 -21.66 39.16
C PRO A 88 5.48 -22.55 39.51
N ASN A 89 5.60 -23.87 39.37
CA ASN A 89 4.90 -24.88 40.18
C ASN A 89 5.58 -26.26 39.99
N PRO A 90 5.45 -27.18 40.97
CA PRO A 90 6.51 -28.07 41.42
C PRO A 90 6.63 -29.39 40.64
N ILE A 91 7.79 -30.03 40.85
CA ILE A 91 8.26 -31.34 40.35
C ILE A 91 7.33 -32.48 40.77
N GLU A 92 6.85 -33.28 39.80
CA GLU A 92 6.56 -34.73 39.88
C GLU A 92 6.80 -35.25 38.44
N ASP A 93 8.00 -35.72 38.09
CA ASP A 93 8.48 -37.12 38.16
C ASP A 93 7.50 -38.16 37.59
N ASP A 94 8.04 -38.97 36.68
CA ASP A 94 7.59 -40.30 36.28
C ASP A 94 6.67 -40.47 35.04
N ASP A 95 7.19 -41.29 34.12
CA ASP A 95 6.47 -42.23 33.24
C ASP A 95 6.01 -41.80 31.83
N LEU A 96 6.90 -41.89 30.84
CA LEU A 96 6.52 -42.39 29.50
C LEU A 96 7.67 -43.19 28.82
N PRO A 97 7.43 -44.45 28.38
CA PRO A 97 8.43 -45.34 27.77
C PRO A 97 8.69 -45.07 26.29
N PHE A 98 9.86 -45.53 25.81
CA PHE A 98 10.39 -45.42 24.44
C PHE A 98 9.52 -46.05 23.35
#